data_AF-A0A7C5XX01-F1
#
_entry.id   AF-A0A7C5XX01-F1
#
_cell.length_a   1.000
_cell.length_b   1.000
_cell.length_c   1.000
_cell.angle_alpha   90.00
_cell.angle_beta   90.00
_cell.angle_gamma   90.00
#
_symmetry.space_group_name_H-M   'P 1'
#
loop_
_entity.id
_entity.type
_entity.pdbx_description
1 polymer ?
#
loop_
_entity_poly.entity_id
_entity_poly.type
_entity_poly.pdbx_seq_one_letter_code
_entity_poly.pdbx_strand_id
1 'polypeptide(L)' 'MTARPEVVERKLAALQRFLEDLAAFGPLPHEERIRQHYAIERLLQLLCEAAADIGLQILRHETGEGAGSYREIFQRLR' A
#
# COMPACT_ATOMS: atom_id res chain seq x y z
N MET A 1 4.96 11.03 19.09
CA MET A 1 5.71 11.41 17.87
C MET A 1 4.69 11.64 16.78
N THR A 2 4.39 12.90 16.45
CA THR A 2 3.51 13.27 15.33
C THR A 2 4.08 12.69 14.05
N ALA A 3 3.28 11.96 13.27
CA ALA A 3 3.68 11.53 11.94
C ALA A 3 4.07 12.78 11.13
N ARG A 4 5.32 12.86 10.66
CA ARG A 4 5.74 14.01 9.86
C ARG A 4 4.90 14.00 8.58
N PRO A 5 4.11 15.05 8.29
CA PRO A 5 3.19 15.07 7.15
C PRO A 5 3.85 14.65 5.83
N GLU A 6 5.10 15.08 5.63
CA GLU A 6 5.96 14.74 4.50
C GLU A 6 6.12 13.24 4.24
N VAL A 7 6.11 12.40 5.29
CA VAL A 7 6.24 10.93 5.15
C VAL A 7 4.95 10.33 4.60
N VAL A 8 3.80 10.79 5.08
CA VAL A 8 2.49 10.34 4.61
C VAL A 8 2.28 10.79 3.17
N GLU A 9 2.60 12.04 2.85
CA GLU A 9 2.55 12.58 1.48
C GLU A 9 3.40 11.77 0.51
N ARG A 10 4.64 11.42 0.89
CA ARG A 10 5.50 10.55 0.07
C ARG A 10 4.89 9.17 -0.16
N LYS A 11 4.28 8.58 0.87
CA LYS A 11 3.62 7.27 0.76
C LYS A 11 2.37 7.34 -0.12
N LEU A 12 1.58 8.41 -0.04
CA LEU A 12 0.45 8.65 -0.92
C LEU A 12 0.88 8.84 -2.38
N ALA A 13 1.95 9.61 -2.62
CA ALA A 13 2.52 9.76 -3.96
C ALA A 13 3.02 8.42 -4.53
N ALA A 14 3.67 7.59 -3.71
CA ALA A 14 4.08 6.25 -4.12
C ALA A 14 2.88 5.35 -4.45
N LEU A 15 1.82 5.36 -3.62
CA LEU A 15 0.59 4.63 -3.88
C LEU A 15 -0.04 5.03 -5.22
N GLN A 16 -0.13 6.34 -5.49
CA GLN A 16 -0.63 6.83 -6.76
C GLN A 16 0.21 6.31 -7.93
N ARG A 17 1.54 6.34 -7.81
CA ARG A 17 2.42 5.83 -8.86
C ARG A 17 2.22 4.33 -9.10
N PHE A 18 2.10 3.53 -8.05
CA PHE A 18 1.85 2.09 -8.20
C PHE A 18 0.48 1.80 -8.84
N LEU A 19 -0.54 2.62 -8.58
CA LEU A 19 -1.83 2.52 -9.25
C LEU A 19 -1.73 2.85 -10.75
N GLU A 20 -0.97 3.90 -11.11
CA GLU A 20 -0.70 4.26 -12.51
C GLU A 20 0.04 3.12 -13.24
N ASP A 21 1.08 2.56 -12.62
CA ASP A 21 1.82 1.44 -13.18
C ASP A 21 0.94 0.19 -13.32
N LEU A 22 0.07 -0.09 -12.34
CA LEU A 22 -0.87 -1.21 -12.38
C LEU A 22 -1.93 -1.04 -13.48
N ALA A 23 -2.40 0.18 -13.71
CA ALA A 23 -3.40 0.48 -14.74
C ALA A 23 -2.91 0.12 -16.16
N ALA A 24 -1.59 0.18 -16.40
CA ALA A 24 -0.99 -0.20 -17.69
C ALA A 24 -1.23 -1.68 -18.06
N PHE A 25 -1.48 -2.56 -17.08
CA PHE A 25 -1.74 -3.97 -17.32
C PHE A 25 -3.22 -4.28 -17.64
N GLY A 26 -4.13 -3.37 -17.30
CA GLY A 26 -5.57 -3.49 -17.56
C GLY A 26 -5.93 -3.81 -19.02
N PRO A 27 -5.44 -3.05 -20.01
CA PRO A 27 -5.77 -3.25 -21.42
C PRO A 27 -5.07 -4.45 -22.08
N LEU A 28 -4.12 -5.10 -21.42
CA LEU A 28 -3.37 -6.22 -22.01
C LEU A 28 -4.28 -7.45 -22.21
N PRO A 29 -4.03 -8.31 -23.22
CA PRO A 29 -4.70 -9.60 -23.34
C PRO A 29 -4.45 -10.50 -22.13
N HIS A 30 -5.34 -11.46 -21.87
CA HIS A 30 -5.22 -12.37 -20.72
C HIS A 30 -3.89 -13.12 -20.68
N GLU A 31 -3.45 -13.68 -21.80
CA GLU A 31 -2.17 -14.40 -21.89
C GLU A 31 -0.98 -13.50 -21.55
N GLU A 32 -1.02 -12.23 -21.95
CA GLU A 32 0.04 -11.27 -21.64
C GLU A 32 0.06 -10.92 -20.15
N ARG A 33 -1.12 -10.77 -19.52
CA ARG A 33 -1.20 -10.60 -18.06
C ARG A 33 -0.67 -11.82 -17.31
N ILE A 34 -0.92 -13.03 -17.79
CA ILE A 34 -0.34 -14.25 -17.21
C ILE A 34 1.17 -14.27 -17.39
N ARG A 35 1.72 -13.86 -18.54
CA ARG A 35 3.18 -13.73 -18.71
C ARG A 35 3.79 -12.73 -17.74
N GLN A 36 3.08 -11.64 -17.47
CA GLN A 36 3.56 -10.54 -16.61
C GLN A 36 3.04 -10.60 -15.16
N HIS A 37 2.46 -11.72 -14.72
CA HIS A 37 1.78 -11.82 -13.43
C HIS A 37 2.65 -11.43 -12.23
N TYR A 38 3.95 -11.76 -12.25
CA TYR A 38 4.87 -11.37 -11.18
C TYR A 38 4.99 -9.84 -11.00
N ALA A 39 4.93 -9.07 -12.09
CA ALA A 39 4.97 -7.61 -12.00
C ALA A 39 3.69 -7.06 -11.36
N ILE A 40 2.54 -7.63 -11.73
CA ILE A 40 1.23 -7.29 -11.17
C ILE A 40 1.20 -7.64 -9.67
N GLU A 41 1.60 -8.86 -9.29
CA GLU A 41 1.68 -9.29 -7.91
C GLU A 41 2.59 -8.39 -7.08
N ARG A 42 3.75 -7.99 -7.64
CA ARG A 42 4.67 -7.09 -6.95
C ARG A 42 4.06 -5.71 -6.73
N LEU A 43 3.34 -5.15 -7.70
CA LEU A 43 2.63 -3.87 -7.53
C LEU A 43 1.53 -3.98 -6.47
N LEU A 44 0.76 -5.06 -6.48
CA LEU A 44 -0.27 -5.31 -5.46
C LEU A 44 0.34 -5.45 -4.05
N GLN A 45 1.47 -6.13 -3.92
CA GLN A 45 2.21 -6.22 -2.68
C GLN A 45 2.63 -4.82 -2.20
N LEU A 46 3.26 -4.03 -3.06
CA LEU A 46 3.71 -2.68 -2.72
C LEU A 46 2.57 -1.75 -2.30
N LEU A 47 1.40 -1.86 -2.96
CA LEU A 47 0.19 -1.14 -2.58
C LEU A 47 -0.26 -1.51 -1.16
N CYS A 48 -0.34 -2.81 -0.85
CA CYS A 48 -0.72 -3.30 0.47
C CYS A 48 0.27 -2.86 1.57
N GLU A 49 1.58 -2.98 1.31
CA GLU A 49 2.64 -2.58 2.25
C GLU A 49 2.60 -1.07 2.54
N ALA A 50 2.51 -0.25 1.49
CA ALA A 50 2.45 1.20 1.64
C ALA A 50 1.19 1.66 2.38
N ALA A 51 0.03 1.05 2.11
CA ALA A 51 -1.21 1.33 2.82
C ALA A 51 -1.13 0.91 4.31
N ALA A 52 -0.58 -0.29 4.59
CA ALA A 52 -0.40 -0.76 5.95
C ALA A 52 0.56 0.12 6.76
N ASP A 53 1.64 0.61 6.14
CA ASP A 53 2.57 1.52 6.79
C ASP A 53 1.90 2.85 7.21
N ILE A 54 1.03 3.41 6.36
CA ILE A 54 0.23 4.60 6.71
C ILE A 54 -0.66 4.27 7.91
N GLY A 55 -1.37 3.13 7.84
CA GLY A 55 -2.24 2.69 8.94
C GLY A 55 -1.49 2.50 10.26
N LEU A 56 -0.30 1.88 10.22
CA LEU A 56 0.54 1.70 11.40
C LEU A 56 0.98 3.04 12.00
N GLN A 57 1.30 4.03 11.15
CA GLN A 57 1.66 5.36 11.62
C GLN A 57 0.48 6.06 12.31
N ILE A 58 -0.72 5.95 11.74
CA ILE A 58 -1.95 6.47 12.34
C ILE A 58 -2.20 5.77 13.69
N LEU A 59 -2.17 4.44 13.72
CA LEU A 59 -2.42 3.66 14.93
C LEU A 59 -1.44 4.02 16.06
N ARG A 60 -0.15 4.14 15.75
CA ARG A 60 0.89 4.55 16.70
C ARG A 60 0.68 5.98 17.20
N HIS A 61 0.17 6.86 16.35
CA HIS A 61 -0.11 8.23 16.73
C HIS A 61 -1.32 8.33 17.67
N GLU A 62 -2.38 7.58 17.39
CA GLU A 62 -3.65 7.64 18.13
C GLU A 62 -3.63 6.86 19.43
N THR A 63 -2.99 5.68 19.44
CA THR A 63 -3.06 4.74 20.57
C THR A 63 -1.73 4.61 21.32
N GLY A 64 -0.62 5.06 20.74
CA GLY A 64 0.73 4.78 21.26
C GLY A 64 1.20 3.33 21.02
N GLU A 65 0.35 2.48 20.43
CA GLU A 65 0.63 1.07 20.19
C GLU A 65 0.88 0.77 18.71
N GLY A 66 1.66 -0.28 18.45
CA GLY A 66 1.80 -0.86 17.12
C GLY A 66 0.79 -1.98 16.87
N ALA A 67 0.92 -2.63 15.72
CA ALA A 67 0.24 -3.87 15.39
C ALA A 67 1.26 -4.88 14.83
N GLY A 68 1.04 -6.16 15.06
CA GLY A 68 1.93 -7.25 14.65
C GLY A 68 1.67 -7.78 13.24
N SER A 69 0.60 -7.34 12.58
CA SER A 69 0.27 -7.75 11.21
C SER A 69 -0.53 -6.70 10.45
N TYR A 70 -0.49 -6.75 9.11
CA TYR A 70 -1.33 -5.89 8.26
C TYR A 70 -2.82 -6.07 8.54
N ARG A 71 -3.25 -7.31 8.76
CA ARG A 71 -4.64 -7.62 9.13
C ARG A 71 -5.06 -6.88 10.40
N GLU A 72 -4.21 -6.91 11.42
CA GLU A 72 -4.49 -6.24 12.68
C GLU A 72 -4.55 -4.71 12.52
N ILE A 73 -3.64 -4.12 11.73
CA ILE A 73 -3.68 -2.67 11.41
C ILE A 73 -5.05 -2.29 10.84
N PHE A 74 -5.51 -2.98 9.79
CA PHE A 74 -6.77 -2.65 9.14
C PHE A 74 -8.01 -2.97 10.00
N GLN A 75 -7.93 -3.91 10.93
CA GLN A 75 -9.01 -4.19 11.87
C GLN A 75 -9.13 -3.10 12.94
N ARG A 76 -8.01 -2.52 13.39
CA ARG A 76 -7.98 -1.50 14.44
C ARG A 76 -8.32 -0.09 13.93
N LEU A 77 -8.25 0.15 12.63
CA LEU A 77 -8.55 1.45 11.98
C LEU A 77 -9.96 1.55 11.39
N ARG A 78 -10.78 0.49 11.51
CA ARG A 78 -12.20 0.49 11.12
C ARG A 78 -13.07 1.05 12.22
#